data_AF-A0A8X7XEW4-F1
#
_entry.id   AF-A0A8X7XEW4-F1
#
_cell.length_a   1.000
_cell.length_b   1.000
_cell.length_c   1.000
_cell.angle_alpha   90.00
_cell.angle_beta   90.00
_cell.angle_gamma   90.00
#
_symmetry.space_group_name_H-M   'P 1'
#
loop_
_entity.id
_entity.type
_entity.pdbx_description
1 polymer ?
#
loop_
_entity_poly.entity_id
_entity_poly.type
_entity_poly.pdbx_seq_one_letter_code
_entity_poly.pdbx_strand_id
1 'polypeptide(L)'
;MGLHRILGGPVHRGLLNILSRTDTQPTHNKRTEGQGFLKDLIRFVGEAAECKRHETPAEPPEKRPTYLSIRKCLAGSTPNRTSLIAFLSSYKWNIPIRWNVVGNGKTGMDLYNVSHASDFFLSNYSLSDGPLKVNRDHLGFFRVNYVDDGWDDIGQRLLSSHEDFSVSDRAGLIDDAFALARQVLSEPPAHTLNSADVTSLELKLEGCQKQGLLKPAVAFLCKDKLSCIVLSCIVCTSISLMKVLWIPRAEILNYGKALNLTLYLQRESSYIVWQRVSSAIAYIRDMLSSDATLHPKFQAYFQEQVKVHADKLGWEDTGTHLERLQRETILGIACQMGHQSALGNASILFHEWMAGKRVPVNLRLLVYRYGMQNSGNETSWNKMFEEYTKTNLAQEKEKLLYGLASVQNITLLDRFLTAIKNESIVRSQDVFTLIRYVSYNQYGETMAWDWTRLNWDYLVKRFTLNDRNLGRLITRITTRFNTELHLWQMENFFETYPEAGAGEGPRKQALESVRNNVRWLASNKNEIQAWLESRGP
;
A
#
# COMPACT_ATOMS: atom_id res chain seq x y z
N MET A 1 12.65 45.58 -17.97
CA MET A 1 12.44 44.57 -19.02
C MET A 1 13.25 43.27 -18.84
N GLY A 2 14.13 43.13 -17.82
CA GLY A 2 14.86 41.87 -17.56
C GLY A 2 14.19 40.86 -16.60
N LEU A 3 13.19 41.27 -15.81
CA LEU A 3 12.55 40.40 -14.80
C LEU A 3 11.58 39.36 -15.38
N HIS A 4 11.15 39.53 -16.63
CA HIS A 4 10.11 38.72 -17.25
C HIS A 4 10.61 37.35 -17.78
N ARG A 5 11.93 37.12 -17.79
CA ARG A 5 12.56 35.89 -18.30
C ARG A 5 13.02 34.90 -17.22
N ILE A 6 13.00 35.27 -15.94
CA ILE A 6 13.55 34.45 -14.84
C ILE A 6 12.45 33.83 -13.96
N LEU A 7 11.27 34.43 -13.90
CA LEU A 7 10.15 33.93 -13.11
C LEU A 7 9.05 33.41 -14.04
N GLY A 8 8.79 32.10 -14.01
CA GLY A 8 7.67 31.49 -14.71
C GLY A 8 6.33 32.14 -14.31
N GLY A 9 5.42 32.26 -15.29
CA GLY A 9 4.17 33.03 -15.20
C GLY A 9 3.30 32.90 -13.93
N PRO A 10 3.22 31.75 -13.22
CA PRO A 10 2.42 31.64 -12.00
C PRO A 10 2.95 32.48 -10.84
N VAL A 11 4.28 32.61 -10.71
CA VAL A 11 4.94 33.33 -9.60
C VAL A 11 4.77 34.84 -9.75
N HIS A 12 4.80 35.33 -10.99
CA HIS A 12 4.58 36.75 -11.30
C HIS A 12 3.13 37.20 -11.02
N ARG A 13 2.13 36.33 -11.21
CA ARG A 13 0.72 36.62 -10.85
C ARG A 13 0.48 36.62 -9.34
N GLY A 14 1.18 35.74 -8.60
CA GLY A 14 1.09 35.71 -7.14
C GLY A 14 1.61 36.98 -6.47
N LEU A 15 2.74 37.51 -6.95
CA LEU A 15 3.35 38.75 -6.45
C LEU A 15 2.51 40.00 -6.74
N LEU A 16 1.87 40.09 -7.91
CA LEU A 16 0.96 41.19 -8.24
C LEU A 16 -0.32 41.18 -7.39
N ASN A 17 -0.84 39.99 -7.02
CA ASN A 17 -2.02 39.87 -6.16
C ASN A 17 -1.75 40.20 -4.69
N ILE A 18 -0.51 40.05 -4.23
CA ILE A 18 -0.09 40.46 -2.87
C ILE A 18 0.03 41.98 -2.80
N LEU A 19 0.49 42.62 -3.87
CA LEU A 19 0.62 44.08 -3.95
C LEU A 19 -0.72 44.81 -4.14
N SER A 20 -1.77 44.15 -4.65
CA SER A 20 -3.10 44.78 -4.86
C SER A 20 -4.01 44.77 -3.63
N ARG A 21 -3.65 44.07 -2.55
CA ARG A 21 -4.47 43.96 -1.33
C ARG A 21 -4.06 44.90 -0.20
N THR A 22 -3.16 45.85 -0.44
CA THR A 22 -2.74 46.86 0.54
C THR A 22 -2.96 48.26 -0.03
N ASP A 23 -4.18 48.78 0.12
CA ASP A 23 -4.45 50.06 0.79
C ASP A 23 -5.84 50.62 0.43
N THR A 24 -6.73 50.56 1.41
CA THR A 24 -7.66 51.65 1.68
C THR A 24 -6.91 52.65 2.58
N GLN A 25 -6.59 53.81 1.98
CA GLN A 25 -6.16 55.09 2.56
C GLN A 25 -4.83 55.22 3.35
N PRO A 26 -4.16 56.38 3.21
CA PRO A 26 -2.72 56.51 3.45
C PRO A 26 -2.42 57.19 4.79
N THR A 27 -1.49 56.61 5.57
CA THR A 27 -0.76 57.36 6.60
C THR A 27 0.72 57.39 6.25
N HIS A 28 1.27 58.61 6.28
CA HIS A 28 2.62 58.99 5.91
C HIS A 28 3.65 58.36 6.87
N ASN A 29 4.02 57.08 6.67
CA ASN A 29 5.30 56.54 7.18
C ASN A 29 5.76 55.17 6.62
N LYS A 30 5.09 54.58 5.62
CA LYS A 30 5.45 53.23 5.11
C LYS A 30 6.25 53.19 3.79
N ARG A 31 6.72 54.33 3.27
CA ARG A 31 7.46 54.38 1.98
C ARG A 31 8.96 54.10 2.10
N THR A 32 9.55 54.21 3.28
CA THR A 32 11.00 54.03 3.50
C THR A 32 11.39 52.59 3.82
N GLU A 33 10.52 51.78 4.44
CA GLU A 33 10.82 50.37 4.77
C GLU A 33 10.70 49.44 3.55
N GLY A 34 9.73 49.68 2.66
CA GLY A 34 9.53 48.85 1.46
C GLY A 34 10.65 48.99 0.40
N GLN A 35 11.32 50.14 0.34
CA GLN A 35 12.45 50.36 -0.58
C GLN A 35 13.78 49.76 -0.07
N GLY A 36 13.95 49.64 1.25
CA GLY A 36 15.08 48.93 1.84
C GLY A 36 15.02 47.42 1.54
N PHE A 37 13.86 46.82 1.79
CA PHE A 37 13.64 45.38 1.58
C PHE A 37 13.85 44.95 0.13
N LEU A 38 13.43 45.77 -0.85
CA LEU A 38 13.60 45.45 -2.26
C LEU A 38 15.07 45.57 -2.73
N LYS A 39 15.84 46.50 -2.16
CA LYS A 39 17.28 46.63 -2.43
C LYS A 39 18.08 45.47 -1.85
N ASP A 40 17.73 45.04 -0.65
CA ASP A 40 18.39 43.90 0.02
C ASP A 40 18.08 42.58 -0.69
N LEU A 41 16.85 42.40 -1.19
CA LEU A 41 16.46 41.22 -1.95
C LEU A 41 17.16 41.14 -3.31
N ILE A 42 17.32 42.26 -4.02
CA ILE A 42 18.05 42.32 -5.30
C ILE A 42 19.54 42.04 -5.10
N ARG A 43 20.13 42.54 -4.00
CA ARG A 43 21.53 42.25 -3.65
C ARG A 43 21.74 40.76 -3.31
N PHE A 44 20.83 40.18 -2.53
CA PHE A 44 20.87 38.76 -2.16
C PHE A 44 20.76 37.82 -3.38
N VAL A 45 19.93 38.18 -4.36
CA VAL A 45 19.79 37.40 -5.62
C VAL A 45 21.01 37.58 -6.54
N GLY A 46 21.65 38.75 -6.55
CA GLY A 46 22.89 39.00 -7.29
C GLY A 46 24.09 38.21 -6.75
N GLU A 47 24.26 38.18 -5.43
CA GLU A 47 25.36 37.48 -4.75
C GLU A 47 25.20 35.95 -4.83
N ALA A 48 23.95 35.44 -4.78
CA ALA A 48 23.66 34.01 -4.98
C ALA A 48 24.00 33.53 -6.40
N ALA A 49 23.94 34.40 -7.41
CA ALA A 49 24.32 34.08 -8.78
C ALA A 49 25.85 34.05 -9.00
N GLU A 50 26.63 34.74 -8.17
CA GLU A 50 28.10 34.67 -8.19
C GLU A 50 28.65 33.46 -7.43
N CYS A 51 28.00 33.00 -6.36
CA CYS A 51 28.37 31.76 -5.67
C CYS A 51 28.31 30.50 -6.57
N LYS A 52 27.55 30.52 -7.66
CA LYS A 52 27.49 29.43 -8.66
C LYS A 52 28.74 29.33 -9.55
N ARG A 53 29.64 30.33 -9.54
CA ARG A 53 30.84 30.35 -10.39
C ARG A 53 32.11 29.82 -9.71
N HIS A 54 32.06 29.53 -8.42
CA HIS A 54 33.17 28.95 -7.67
C HIS A 54 32.74 27.66 -6.95
N GLU A 55 32.46 26.60 -7.72
CA GLU A 55 32.45 25.24 -7.20
C GLU A 55 33.90 24.75 -7.05
N THR A 56 34.35 24.55 -5.80
CA THR A 56 35.55 23.76 -5.50
C THR A 56 35.28 22.27 -5.69
N PRO A 57 36.29 21.44 -6.01
CA PRO A 57 36.08 20.02 -6.31
C PRO A 57 35.46 19.29 -5.12
N ALA A 58 34.47 18.43 -5.38
CA ALA A 58 33.83 17.58 -4.38
C ALA A 58 34.86 16.67 -3.68
N GLU A 59 34.73 16.50 -2.36
CA GLU A 59 35.48 15.48 -1.61
C GLU A 59 35.25 14.08 -2.23
N PRO A 60 36.26 13.20 -2.22
CA PRO A 60 36.15 11.86 -2.79
C PRO A 60 35.06 11.03 -2.07
N PRO A 61 34.40 10.10 -2.78
CA PRO A 61 33.22 9.36 -2.30
C PRO A 61 33.46 8.41 -1.11
N GLU A 62 34.68 8.31 -0.57
CA GLU A 62 35.12 7.26 0.37
C GLU A 62 34.58 7.38 1.81
N LYS A 63 33.83 8.43 2.19
CA LYS A 63 33.38 8.62 3.59
C LYS A 63 31.95 9.16 3.73
N ARG A 64 30.99 8.61 2.99
CA ARG A 64 29.57 8.86 3.26
C ARG A 64 29.05 7.82 4.27
N PRO A 65 28.66 8.21 5.49
CA PRO A 65 28.09 7.26 6.43
C PRO A 65 26.62 7.01 6.11
N THR A 66 26.20 5.75 6.09
CA THR A 66 24.79 5.35 6.02
C THR A 66 24.21 5.42 7.42
N TYR A 67 23.16 6.22 7.60
CA TYR A 67 22.46 6.30 8.88
C TYR A 67 21.10 5.63 8.81
N LEU A 68 20.73 5.06 9.95
CA LEU A 68 19.43 4.46 10.20
C LEU A 68 18.58 5.42 11.04
N SER A 69 17.44 5.82 10.50
CA SER A 69 16.39 6.54 11.22
C SER A 69 15.24 5.58 11.50
N ILE A 70 14.77 5.51 12.75
CA ILE A 70 13.59 4.70 13.10
C ILE A 70 12.34 5.57 13.09
N ARG A 71 11.31 5.09 12.42
CA ARG A 71 9.97 5.66 12.46
C ARG A 71 8.97 4.58 12.81
N LYS A 72 7.85 4.97 13.41
CA LYS A 72 6.74 4.06 13.62
C LYS A 72 5.91 4.01 12.34
N CYS A 73 5.65 2.81 11.85
CA CYS A 73 4.77 2.59 10.70
C CYS A 73 3.32 2.55 11.22
N LEU A 74 2.49 3.49 10.76
CA LEU A 74 1.07 3.51 11.10
C LEU A 74 0.26 2.99 9.91
N ALA A 75 -0.49 1.93 10.12
CA ALA A 75 -1.48 1.49 9.16
C ALA A 75 -2.77 2.32 9.37
N GLY A 76 -3.06 3.23 8.45
CA GLY A 76 -4.43 3.71 8.21
C GLY A 76 -5.12 4.52 9.32
N SER A 77 -4.41 5.10 10.29
CA SER A 77 -4.99 6.13 11.17
C SER A 77 -3.92 7.05 11.73
N THR A 78 -4.00 8.35 11.42
CA THR A 78 -3.13 9.38 12.01
C THR A 78 -3.87 10.08 13.16
N PRO A 79 -3.31 10.12 14.38
CA PRO A 79 -3.81 11.01 15.43
C PRO A 79 -3.71 12.49 15.05
N ASN A 80 -4.42 13.36 15.80
CA ASN A 80 -4.30 14.83 15.73
C ASN A 80 -2.83 15.27 15.69
N ARG A 81 -2.42 16.31 14.93
CA ARG A 81 -0.99 16.62 14.64
C ARG A 81 -0.11 16.71 15.90
N THR A 82 -0.65 17.26 16.99
CA THR A 82 0.01 17.37 18.30
C THR A 82 0.07 16.04 19.05
N SER A 83 -0.96 15.20 18.94
CA SER A 83 -0.99 13.86 19.52
C SER A 83 -0.25 12.82 18.67
N LEU A 84 -0.10 13.01 17.36
CA LEU A 84 0.71 12.18 16.46
C LEU A 84 2.19 12.29 16.84
N ILE A 85 2.70 13.50 17.03
CA ILE A 85 4.10 13.71 17.44
C ILE A 85 4.34 13.10 18.82
N ALA A 86 3.43 13.30 19.78
CA ALA A 86 3.54 12.69 21.11
C ALA A 86 3.43 11.15 21.07
N PHE A 87 2.52 10.61 20.25
CA PHE A 87 2.28 9.18 20.08
C PHE A 87 3.39 8.46 19.31
N LEU A 88 3.98 9.10 18.30
CA LEU A 88 5.14 8.57 17.58
C LEU A 88 6.40 8.57 18.48
N SER A 89 6.50 9.54 19.39
CA SER A 89 7.64 9.69 20.31
C SER A 89 7.58 8.79 21.54
N SER A 90 6.42 8.18 21.84
CA SER A 90 6.23 7.36 23.06
C SER A 90 6.62 5.89 22.89
N TYR A 91 6.80 5.39 21.66
CA TYR A 91 7.15 3.99 21.41
C TYR A 91 8.62 3.85 21.16
N LYS A 92 9.26 3.03 21.99
CA LYS A 92 10.69 2.87 22.02
C LYS A 92 11.07 1.39 21.99
N TRP A 93 11.80 0.96 20.96
CA TRP A 93 12.21 -0.43 20.75
C TRP A 93 13.71 -0.56 20.66
N ASN A 94 14.26 -1.58 21.30
CA ASN A 94 15.60 -2.05 21.03
C ASN A 94 15.51 -3.06 19.87
N ILE A 95 16.15 -2.75 18.75
CA ILE A 95 15.97 -3.50 17.50
C ILE A 95 17.27 -4.24 17.16
N PRO A 96 17.28 -5.58 17.13
CA PRO A 96 18.39 -6.33 16.56
C PRO A 96 18.37 -6.21 15.03
N ILE A 97 19.30 -5.43 14.48
CA ILE A 97 19.42 -5.14 13.06
C ILE A 97 20.43 -6.12 12.44
N ARG A 98 19.93 -7.09 11.69
CA ARG A 98 20.77 -7.96 10.84
C ARG A 98 20.87 -7.37 9.44
N TRP A 99 22.06 -7.39 8.87
CA TRP A 99 22.30 -6.87 7.53
C TRP A 99 23.34 -7.70 6.77
N ASN A 100 23.31 -7.58 5.45
CA ASN A 100 24.31 -8.10 4.55
C ASN A 100 24.55 -7.15 3.39
N VAL A 101 25.76 -7.18 2.86
CA VAL A 101 26.09 -6.53 1.60
C VAL A 101 25.82 -7.51 0.48
N VAL A 102 25.08 -7.05 -0.51
CA VAL A 102 24.57 -7.86 -1.61
C VAL A 102 25.72 -8.22 -2.54
N GLY A 103 25.88 -9.51 -2.85
CA GLY A 103 26.86 -10.01 -3.84
C GLY A 103 28.30 -10.17 -3.35
N ASN A 104 28.64 -9.84 -2.10
CA ASN A 104 30.02 -10.01 -1.58
C ASN A 104 30.12 -10.86 -0.28
N GLY A 105 28.99 -11.30 0.27
CA GLY A 105 28.93 -12.16 1.47
C GLY A 105 29.22 -11.48 2.81
N LYS A 106 29.58 -10.20 2.84
CA LYS A 106 29.82 -9.44 4.09
C LYS A 106 28.51 -9.28 4.84
N THR A 107 28.47 -9.70 6.12
CA THR A 107 27.26 -9.65 6.94
C THR A 107 27.57 -9.12 8.34
N GLY A 108 26.54 -8.63 9.03
CA GLY A 108 26.67 -8.14 10.38
C GLY A 108 25.36 -8.11 11.15
N MET A 109 25.49 -7.88 12.46
CA MET A 109 24.38 -7.72 13.38
C MET A 109 24.73 -6.61 14.36
N ASP A 110 23.87 -5.60 14.43
CA ASP A 110 23.99 -4.49 15.36
C ASP A 110 22.71 -4.37 16.19
N LEU A 111 22.82 -3.87 17.41
CA LEU A 111 21.65 -3.60 18.26
C LEU A 111 21.40 -2.10 18.28
N TYR A 112 20.29 -1.67 17.67
CA TYR A 112 19.81 -0.31 17.87
C TYR A 112 19.22 -0.19 19.28
N ASN A 113 19.78 0.68 20.10
CA ASN A 113 19.26 1.01 21.43
C ASN A 113 18.43 2.31 21.40
N VAL A 114 17.26 2.28 22.01
CA VAL A 114 16.34 3.40 21.97
C VAL A 114 16.73 4.62 22.81
N SER A 115 17.82 4.52 23.56
CA SER A 115 18.49 5.67 24.17
C SER A 115 19.28 6.52 23.18
N HIS A 116 19.48 6.07 21.94
CA HIS A 116 20.10 6.88 20.89
C HIS A 116 19.18 8.03 20.47
N ALA A 117 19.56 9.26 20.84
CA ALA A 117 18.89 10.49 20.42
C ALA A 117 19.39 11.02 19.05
N SER A 118 20.28 10.28 18.40
CA SER A 118 21.03 10.65 17.18
C SER A 118 21.01 9.53 16.14
N ASP A 119 21.52 9.84 14.95
CA ASP A 119 21.76 8.89 13.86
C ASP A 119 22.53 7.65 14.33
N PHE A 120 22.07 6.47 13.92
CA PHE A 120 22.72 5.18 14.21
C PHE A 120 23.49 4.68 12.99
N PHE A 121 24.74 4.27 13.23
CA PHE A 121 25.66 3.75 12.21
C PHE A 121 25.94 2.27 12.46
N LEU A 122 26.02 1.49 11.39
CA LEU A 122 26.37 0.07 11.45
C LEU A 122 27.88 -0.08 11.71
N SER A 123 28.25 -0.91 12.69
CA SER A 123 29.62 -0.94 13.24
C SER A 123 30.70 -1.38 12.24
N ASN A 124 30.33 -2.07 11.17
CA ASN A 124 31.26 -2.68 10.21
C ASN A 124 30.77 -2.58 8.75
N TYR A 125 30.03 -1.53 8.41
CA TYR A 125 29.56 -1.29 7.04
C TYR A 125 30.04 0.06 6.53
N SER A 126 30.50 0.07 5.28
CA SER A 126 30.80 1.26 4.49
C SER A 126 30.07 1.17 3.16
N LEU A 127 29.66 2.31 2.59
CA LEU A 127 29.05 2.34 1.25
C LEU A 127 29.96 1.74 0.17
N SER A 128 31.28 1.78 0.36
CA SER A 128 32.26 1.16 -0.53
C SER A 128 32.16 -0.37 -0.56
N ASP A 129 31.56 -0.99 0.46
CA ASP A 129 31.37 -2.44 0.49
C ASP A 129 30.37 -2.88 -0.59
N GLY A 130 29.41 -2.03 -0.95
CA GLY A 130 28.35 -2.31 -1.92
C GLY A 130 26.93 -2.12 -1.37
N PRO A 131 25.91 -2.53 -2.15
CA PRO A 131 24.50 -2.35 -1.79
C PRO A 131 24.15 -3.10 -0.50
N LEU A 132 23.46 -2.41 0.42
CA LEU A 132 23.09 -2.96 1.71
C LEU A 132 21.69 -3.57 1.67
N LYS A 133 21.54 -4.79 2.18
CA LYS A 133 20.25 -5.40 2.54
C LYS A 133 20.14 -5.43 4.05
N VAL A 134 19.14 -4.73 4.60
CA VAL A 134 18.81 -4.76 6.04
C VAL A 134 17.64 -5.70 6.27
N ASN A 135 17.56 -6.25 7.48
CA ASN A 135 16.66 -7.34 7.84
C ASN A 135 16.92 -8.58 6.98
N ARG A 136 18.17 -9.06 6.98
CA ARG A 136 18.56 -10.28 6.27
C ARG A 136 17.62 -11.43 6.63
N ASP A 137 17.11 -12.11 5.61
CA ASP A 137 16.14 -13.21 5.69
C ASP A 137 14.79 -12.83 6.33
N HIS A 138 14.53 -11.53 6.48
CA HIS A 138 13.29 -10.96 7.03
C HIS A 138 12.92 -11.51 8.43
N LEU A 139 13.92 -11.70 9.29
CA LEU A 139 13.77 -12.29 10.63
C LEU A 139 13.27 -11.28 11.69
N GLY A 140 13.51 -9.99 11.47
CA GLY A 140 13.11 -8.91 12.36
C GLY A 140 11.68 -8.46 12.12
N PHE A 141 10.97 -8.11 13.19
CA PHE A 141 9.60 -7.58 13.14
C PHE A 141 9.60 -6.05 12.86
N PHE A 142 10.16 -5.68 11.72
CA PHE A 142 10.22 -4.30 11.23
C PHE A 142 10.38 -4.29 9.70
N ARG A 143 9.95 -3.20 9.09
CA ARG A 143 10.06 -2.91 7.67
C ARG A 143 11.27 -2.03 7.40
N VAL A 144 11.87 -2.17 6.24
CA VAL A 144 13.00 -1.34 5.82
C VAL A 144 12.57 -0.46 4.65
N ASN A 145 12.85 0.83 4.77
CA ASN A 145 12.69 1.82 3.70
C ASN A 145 14.07 2.30 3.22
N TYR A 146 14.40 1.99 1.98
CA TYR A 146 15.63 2.41 1.32
C TYR A 146 15.37 3.74 0.60
N VAL A 147 15.97 4.85 1.04
CA VAL A 147 15.74 6.13 0.34
C VAL A 147 16.79 6.40 -0.73
N ASP A 148 16.72 7.60 -1.32
CA ASP A 148 17.50 8.02 -2.47
C ASP A 148 17.25 7.02 -3.63
N ASP A 149 18.31 6.46 -4.18
CA ASP A 149 18.26 5.49 -5.28
C ASP A 149 18.16 4.03 -4.78
N GLY A 150 18.06 3.79 -3.46
CA GLY A 150 18.18 2.45 -2.89
C GLY A 150 17.12 1.45 -3.36
N TRP A 151 15.85 1.86 -3.49
CA TRP A 151 14.81 1.00 -4.06
C TRP A 151 15.03 0.73 -5.56
N ASP A 152 15.58 1.69 -6.29
CA ASP A 152 15.85 1.53 -7.72
C ASP A 152 17.03 0.58 -7.94
N ASP A 153 18.09 0.68 -7.12
CA ASP A 153 19.22 -0.25 -7.09
C ASP A 153 18.78 -1.69 -6.77
N ILE A 154 17.90 -1.85 -5.78
CA ILE A 154 17.30 -3.16 -5.44
C ILE A 154 16.51 -3.71 -6.63
N GLY A 155 15.69 -2.89 -7.28
CA GLY A 155 14.93 -3.28 -8.47
C GLY A 155 15.83 -3.74 -9.62
N GLN A 156 16.90 -2.99 -9.90
CA GLN A 156 17.89 -3.37 -10.91
C GLN A 156 18.64 -4.65 -10.56
N ARG A 157 18.93 -4.89 -9.27
CA ARG A 157 19.59 -6.11 -8.84
C ARG A 157 18.68 -7.33 -8.95
N LEU A 158 17.40 -7.21 -8.57
CA LEU A 158 16.40 -8.26 -8.83
C LEU A 158 16.28 -8.57 -10.33
N LEU A 159 16.37 -7.55 -11.19
CA LEU A 159 16.34 -7.72 -12.64
C LEU A 159 17.61 -8.31 -13.24
N SER A 160 18.79 -8.09 -12.67
CA SER A 160 20.03 -8.63 -13.23
C SER A 160 20.34 -10.00 -12.66
N SER A 161 20.20 -10.16 -11.34
CA SER A 161 20.59 -11.36 -10.60
C SER A 161 19.80 -11.43 -9.27
N HIS A 162 18.54 -11.86 -9.34
CA HIS A 162 17.69 -11.97 -8.15
C HIS A 162 18.22 -13.00 -7.12
N GLU A 163 19.04 -13.96 -7.53
CA GLU A 163 19.62 -14.98 -6.63
C GLU A 163 20.65 -14.42 -5.64
N ASP A 164 21.12 -13.18 -5.83
CA ASP A 164 21.91 -12.48 -4.82
C ASP A 164 21.14 -12.17 -3.54
N PHE A 165 19.81 -12.23 -3.60
CA PHE A 165 18.92 -12.16 -2.45
C PHE A 165 18.39 -13.55 -2.14
N SER A 166 18.35 -13.90 -0.86
CA SER A 166 17.67 -15.12 -0.43
C SER A 166 16.18 -15.08 -0.80
N VAL A 167 15.53 -16.24 -0.85
CA VAL A 167 14.08 -16.32 -1.07
C VAL A 167 13.30 -15.45 -0.09
N SER A 168 13.69 -15.46 1.19
CA SER A 168 13.07 -14.64 2.24
C SER A 168 13.33 -13.16 2.05
N ASP A 169 14.53 -12.77 1.60
CA ASP A 169 14.84 -11.37 1.28
C ASP A 169 13.97 -10.86 0.12
N ARG A 170 13.84 -11.62 -0.97
CA ARG A 170 13.00 -11.23 -2.11
C ARG A 170 11.53 -11.07 -1.71
N ALA A 171 11.02 -12.04 -0.95
CA ALA A 171 9.66 -11.99 -0.42
C ALA A 171 9.44 -10.78 0.50
N GLY A 172 10.38 -10.50 1.40
CA GLY A 172 10.34 -9.35 2.31
C GLY A 172 10.47 -8.00 1.61
N LEU A 173 11.29 -7.89 0.56
CA LEU A 173 11.44 -6.68 -0.25
C LEU A 173 10.12 -6.31 -0.96
N ILE A 174 9.43 -7.30 -1.53
CA ILE A 174 8.10 -7.08 -2.13
C ILE A 174 7.08 -6.67 -1.05
N ASP A 175 7.06 -7.34 0.09
CA ASP A 175 6.14 -7.02 1.19
C ASP A 175 6.36 -5.58 1.71
N ASP A 176 7.61 -5.21 1.97
CA ASP A 176 7.99 -3.87 2.44
C ASP A 176 7.66 -2.79 1.42
N ALA A 177 8.05 -2.96 0.15
CA ALA A 177 7.79 -1.96 -0.88
C ALA A 177 6.30 -1.67 -1.07
N PHE A 178 5.46 -2.72 -1.18
CA PHE A 178 4.02 -2.52 -1.36
C PHE A 178 3.33 -2.03 -0.08
N ALA A 179 3.84 -2.38 1.10
CA ALA A 179 3.33 -1.83 2.35
C ALA A 179 3.68 -0.34 2.53
N LEU A 180 4.90 0.06 2.16
CA LEU A 180 5.34 1.46 2.19
C LEU A 180 4.60 2.29 1.13
N ALA A 181 4.37 1.73 -0.05
CA ALA A 181 3.62 2.41 -1.10
C ALA A 181 2.14 2.60 -0.75
N ARG A 182 1.53 1.67 -0.01
CA ARG A 182 0.14 1.80 0.43
C ARG A 182 -0.11 2.93 1.42
N GLN A 183 0.93 3.47 2.05
CA GLN A 183 0.76 4.45 3.12
C GLN A 183 0.35 5.81 2.58
N VAL A 184 -0.92 6.17 2.82
CA VAL A 184 -1.41 7.53 2.66
C VAL A 184 -1.25 8.26 4.00
N LEU A 185 -0.30 9.19 4.09
CA LEU A 185 -0.19 10.06 5.26
C LEU A 185 -1.29 11.13 5.20
N SER A 186 -2.37 10.95 5.97
CA SER A 186 -3.49 11.90 6.05
C SER A 186 -3.34 12.91 7.19
N GLU A 187 -3.94 14.10 7.01
CA GLU A 187 -4.32 14.95 8.13
C GLU A 187 -5.56 14.37 8.85
N PRO A 188 -5.59 14.44 10.19
CA PRO A 188 -6.64 13.85 11.00
C PRO A 188 -7.95 14.65 10.92
N PRO A 189 -9.12 14.00 10.82
CA PRO A 189 -10.36 14.63 11.23
C PRO A 189 -10.34 14.89 12.74
N ALA A 190 -10.92 16.01 13.17
CA ALA A 190 -11.15 16.27 14.58
C ALA A 190 -12.02 15.12 15.13
N HIS A 191 -11.54 14.50 16.22
CA HIS A 191 -12.20 13.43 16.98
C HIS A 191 -12.06 12.01 16.40
N THR A 192 -11.03 11.29 16.83
CA THR A 192 -11.16 9.99 17.54
C THR A 192 -9.76 9.43 17.88
N LEU A 193 -9.58 8.99 19.13
CA LEU A 193 -8.42 8.21 19.57
C LEU A 193 -8.89 6.78 19.81
N ASN A 194 -8.21 5.80 19.22
CA ASN A 194 -8.14 4.44 19.75
C ASN A 194 -6.88 3.74 19.25
N SER A 195 -6.19 3.06 20.17
CA SER A 195 -4.93 2.35 19.98
C SER A 195 -5.19 0.88 19.65
N ALA A 196 -5.16 0.49 18.36
CA ALA A 196 -5.17 -0.93 18.01
C ALA A 196 -4.53 -1.30 16.65
N ASP A 197 -4.12 -0.37 15.79
CA ASP A 197 -3.51 -0.72 14.51
C ASP A 197 -2.03 -0.32 14.48
N VAL A 198 -1.17 -1.22 14.98
CA VAL A 198 0.29 -1.10 14.93
C VAL A 198 0.85 -2.42 14.43
N THR A 199 1.46 -2.45 13.24
CA THR A 199 1.94 -3.70 12.64
C THR A 199 3.44 -3.75 12.38
N SER A 200 4.20 -2.66 12.51
CA SER A 200 5.67 -2.72 12.36
C SER A 200 6.40 -1.41 12.71
N LEU A 201 7.71 -1.48 12.97
CA LEU A 201 8.61 -0.33 12.91
C LEU A 201 9.16 -0.15 11.49
N GLU A 202 9.47 1.07 11.08
CA GLU A 202 10.16 1.39 9.83
C GLU A 202 11.60 1.82 10.14
N LEU A 203 12.57 1.20 9.47
CA LEU A 203 13.95 1.66 9.42
C LEU A 203 14.21 2.36 8.09
N LYS A 204 14.53 3.65 8.16
CA LYS A 204 14.90 4.46 7.00
C LYS A 204 16.42 4.50 6.85
N LEU A 205 16.92 4.09 5.68
CA LEU A 205 18.34 4.10 5.32
C LEU A 205 18.64 5.31 4.43
N GLU A 206 19.31 6.32 4.96
CA GLU A 206 19.64 7.55 4.23
C GLU A 206 21.15 7.68 3.97
N GLY A 207 21.54 8.12 2.76
CA GLY A 207 22.91 8.45 2.41
C GLY A 207 23.18 9.95 2.52
N CYS A 208 24.05 10.39 3.44
CA CYS A 208 24.32 11.82 3.57
C CYS A 208 25.33 12.31 2.51
N GLN A 209 24.91 13.17 1.56
CA GLN A 209 25.83 14.14 0.95
C GLN A 209 25.99 15.31 1.91
N LYS A 210 27.20 15.49 2.48
CA LYS A 210 27.54 16.76 3.13
C LYS A 210 27.53 17.86 2.07
N GLN A 211 26.41 18.57 1.92
CA GLN A 211 26.44 19.86 1.24
C GLN A 211 27.29 20.81 2.09
N GLY A 212 28.52 21.06 1.65
CA GLY A 212 29.46 22.01 2.23
C GLY A 212 29.04 23.47 2.02
N LEU A 213 27.77 23.81 2.27
CA LEU A 213 27.21 25.14 2.10
C LEU A 213 26.72 25.67 3.44
N LEU A 214 27.65 25.99 4.34
CA LEU A 214 27.36 26.86 5.49
C LEU A 214 28.60 27.48 6.15
N LYS A 215 29.82 27.21 5.67
CA LYS A 215 31.04 27.83 6.23
C LYS A 215 31.37 29.24 5.71
N PRO A 216 31.08 29.65 4.45
CA PRO A 216 31.40 31.02 4.03
C PRO A 216 30.36 32.06 4.45
N ALA A 217 29.07 31.71 4.49
CA ALA A 217 27.98 32.67 4.74
C ALA A 217 27.93 33.17 6.20
N VAL A 218 28.43 32.38 7.16
CA VAL A 218 28.45 32.75 8.58
C VAL A 218 29.65 33.63 8.93
N ALA A 219 30.70 33.64 8.09
CA ALA A 219 31.91 34.44 8.35
C ALA A 219 31.74 35.94 8.07
N PHE A 220 30.70 36.35 7.32
CA PHE A 220 30.51 37.76 6.95
C PHE A 220 29.63 38.57 7.92
N LEU A 221 29.05 37.92 8.95
CA LEU A 221 28.07 38.55 9.86
C LEU A 221 28.51 38.69 11.34
N CYS A 222 29.69 38.23 11.75
CA CYS A 222 30.14 38.39 13.15
C CYS A 222 31.12 39.58 13.28
N LYS A 223 30.62 40.75 13.69
CA LYS A 223 31.45 41.80 14.31
C LYS A 223 31.27 41.92 15.83
N ASP A 224 30.42 41.10 16.45
CA ASP A 224 30.27 41.03 17.91
C ASP A 224 30.15 39.59 18.41
N LYS A 225 30.97 39.26 19.43
CA LYS A 225 31.19 37.89 19.92
C LYS A 225 30.08 37.34 20.84
N LEU A 226 29.05 38.12 21.19
CA LEU A 226 27.98 37.65 22.10
C LEU A 226 26.68 37.22 21.40
N SER A 227 26.42 37.68 20.17
CA SER A 227 25.20 37.34 19.40
C SER A 227 25.35 36.07 18.56
N CYS A 228 26.57 35.55 18.35
CA CYS A 228 26.84 34.40 17.49
C CYS A 228 26.40 33.05 18.13
N ILE A 229 26.24 32.94 19.45
CA ILE A 229 25.75 31.70 20.12
C ILE A 229 24.23 31.56 19.97
N VAL A 230 23.49 32.66 20.06
CA VAL A 230 22.01 32.63 20.00
C VAL A 230 21.52 32.46 18.56
N LEU A 231 22.14 33.12 17.58
CA LEU A 231 21.77 32.97 16.17
C LEU A 231 22.20 31.63 15.55
N SER A 232 23.36 31.06 15.92
CA SER A 232 23.72 29.72 15.41
C SER A 232 22.79 28.64 15.97
N CYS A 233 22.35 28.78 17.24
CA CYS A 233 21.38 27.86 17.84
C CYS A 233 19.99 28.03 17.22
N ILE A 234 19.52 29.24 16.95
CA ILE A 234 18.21 29.47 16.33
C ILE A 234 18.21 28.99 14.87
N VAL A 235 19.26 29.24 14.09
CA VAL A 235 19.31 28.81 12.68
C VAL A 235 19.51 27.29 12.55
N CYS A 236 20.33 26.64 13.39
CA CYS A 236 20.45 25.17 13.38
C CYS A 236 19.19 24.45 13.90
N THR A 237 18.53 24.99 14.93
CA THR A 237 17.25 24.42 15.38
C THR A 237 16.14 24.67 14.35
N SER A 238 16.12 25.83 13.69
CA SER A 238 15.15 26.16 12.64
C SER A 238 15.35 25.36 11.35
N ILE A 239 16.57 24.97 10.98
CA ILE A 239 16.83 24.11 9.80
C ILE A 239 16.45 22.65 10.09
N SER A 240 16.73 22.16 11.30
CA SER A 240 16.25 20.84 11.74
C SER A 240 14.72 20.82 11.87
N LEU A 241 14.10 21.90 12.35
CA LEU A 241 12.65 22.07 12.38
C LEU A 241 12.04 22.26 10.99
N MET A 242 12.68 22.99 10.06
CA MET A 242 12.20 23.15 8.68
C MET A 242 12.30 21.86 7.87
N LYS A 243 13.34 21.02 8.07
CA LYS A 243 13.39 19.68 7.45
C LYS A 243 12.27 18.76 7.94
N VAL A 244 11.78 18.97 9.17
CA VAL A 244 10.62 18.25 9.73
C VAL A 244 9.29 18.87 9.27
N LEU A 245 9.27 20.17 8.96
CA LEU A 245 8.05 20.93 8.63
C LEU A 245 7.74 21.00 7.11
N TRP A 246 8.69 20.61 6.25
CA TRP A 246 8.60 20.66 4.78
C TRP A 246 8.70 19.27 4.15
N ILE A 247 7.99 18.26 4.69
CA ILE A 247 7.64 17.08 3.89
C ILE A 247 6.27 17.41 3.25
N PRO A 248 6.22 17.78 1.96
CA PRO A 248 4.95 17.79 1.26
C PRO A 248 4.42 16.36 1.29
N ARG A 249 3.15 16.23 1.65
CA ARG A 249 2.38 14.98 1.68
C ARG A 249 2.69 14.13 0.44
N ALA A 250 3.30 12.98 0.63
CA ALA A 250 3.54 11.96 -0.39
C ALA A 250 3.70 10.62 0.34
N GLU A 251 3.30 9.54 -0.31
CA GLU A 251 3.55 8.18 0.18
C GLU A 251 5.01 7.99 0.56
N ILE A 252 5.28 7.10 1.51
CA ILE A 252 6.66 6.80 1.94
C ILE A 252 7.48 6.23 0.77
N LEU A 253 6.81 5.52 -0.14
CA LEU A 253 7.35 5.02 -1.39
C LEU A 253 6.33 5.22 -2.52
N ASN A 254 6.80 5.65 -3.69
CA ASN A 254 6.00 5.73 -4.91
C ASN A 254 5.64 4.30 -5.41
N TYR A 255 4.39 4.06 -5.78
CA TYR A 255 3.95 2.78 -6.36
C TYR A 255 4.72 2.39 -7.61
N GLY A 256 5.16 3.34 -8.43
CA GLY A 256 6.02 3.07 -9.58
C GLY A 256 7.32 2.37 -9.18
N LYS A 257 7.94 2.75 -8.05
CA LYS A 257 9.12 2.05 -7.51
C LYS A 257 8.77 0.65 -6.99
N ALA A 258 7.65 0.49 -6.28
CA ALA A 258 7.19 -0.82 -5.81
C ALA A 258 6.87 -1.78 -6.98
N LEU A 259 6.21 -1.28 -8.02
CA LEU A 259 5.88 -2.03 -9.25
C LEU A 259 7.14 -2.34 -10.08
N ASN A 260 8.18 -1.51 -10.03
CA ASN A 260 9.46 -1.86 -10.68
C ASN A 260 10.07 -3.14 -10.08
N LEU A 261 9.83 -3.43 -8.80
CA LEU A 261 10.28 -4.69 -8.18
C LEU A 261 9.55 -5.92 -8.74
N THR A 262 8.44 -5.78 -9.46
CA THR A 262 7.73 -6.93 -10.06
C THR A 262 8.23 -7.27 -11.46
N LEU A 263 9.13 -6.48 -12.04
CA LEU A 263 9.61 -6.68 -13.41
C LEU A 263 10.45 -7.95 -13.61
N TYR A 264 11.00 -8.53 -12.54
CA TYR A 264 11.82 -9.75 -12.64
C TYR A 264 11.01 -11.05 -12.53
N LEU A 265 9.71 -10.98 -12.20
CA LEU A 265 8.91 -12.13 -11.75
C LEU A 265 8.83 -13.28 -12.76
N GLN A 266 8.97 -13.02 -14.05
CA GLN A 266 9.06 -14.09 -15.06
C GLN A 266 10.21 -15.09 -14.78
N ARG A 267 11.26 -14.69 -14.06
CA ARG A 267 12.37 -15.57 -13.63
C ARG A 267 12.23 -16.08 -12.19
N GLU A 268 11.24 -15.60 -11.42
CA GLU A 268 11.04 -16.04 -10.05
C GLU A 268 10.37 -17.42 -9.99
N SER A 269 11.05 -18.40 -9.40
CA SER A 269 10.55 -19.77 -9.26
C SER A 269 10.05 -20.10 -7.85
N SER A 270 10.24 -19.24 -6.85
CA SER A 270 9.90 -19.55 -5.47
C SER A 270 8.43 -19.31 -5.13
N TYR A 271 7.78 -20.34 -4.58
CA TYR A 271 6.43 -20.27 -4.03
C TYR A 271 6.24 -19.11 -3.02
N ILE A 272 7.17 -18.93 -2.09
CA ILE A 272 7.05 -17.95 -1.00
C ILE A 272 6.98 -16.53 -1.57
N VAL A 273 7.77 -16.25 -2.60
CA VAL A 273 7.78 -14.94 -3.27
C VAL A 273 6.45 -14.72 -4.00
N TRP A 274 5.98 -15.70 -4.77
CA TRP A 274 4.69 -15.62 -5.45
C TRP A 274 3.50 -15.47 -4.49
N GLN A 275 3.57 -16.06 -3.30
CA GLN A 275 2.57 -15.90 -2.24
C GLN A 275 2.55 -14.45 -1.69
N ARG A 276 3.73 -13.81 -1.57
CA ARG A 276 3.81 -12.37 -1.25
C ARG A 276 3.30 -11.50 -2.40
N VAL A 277 3.67 -11.79 -3.64
CA VAL A 277 3.18 -11.09 -4.83
C VAL A 277 1.65 -11.13 -4.88
N SER A 278 1.05 -12.32 -4.72
CA SER A 278 -0.41 -12.48 -4.71
C SER A 278 -1.09 -11.55 -3.70
N SER A 279 -0.52 -11.46 -2.49
CA SER A 279 -1.03 -10.61 -1.42
C SER A 279 -0.82 -9.12 -1.69
N ALA A 280 0.34 -8.75 -2.26
CA ALA A 280 0.70 -7.38 -2.59
C ALA A 280 -0.21 -6.79 -3.68
N ILE A 281 -0.44 -7.56 -4.75
CA ILE A 281 -1.22 -7.11 -5.91
C ILE A 281 -2.73 -7.18 -5.66
N ALA A 282 -3.19 -8.00 -4.70
CA ALA A 282 -4.61 -8.16 -4.40
C ALA A 282 -5.31 -6.85 -4.04
N TYR A 283 -4.65 -6.00 -3.24
CA TYR A 283 -5.21 -4.70 -2.84
C TYR A 283 -5.36 -3.77 -4.05
N ILE A 284 -4.32 -3.63 -4.89
CA ILE A 284 -4.37 -2.78 -6.08
C ILE A 284 -5.46 -3.29 -7.03
N ARG A 285 -5.49 -4.60 -7.30
CA ARG A 285 -6.51 -5.24 -8.14
C ARG A 285 -7.92 -4.89 -7.66
N ASP A 286 -8.17 -5.03 -6.36
CA ASP A 286 -9.47 -4.79 -5.75
C ASP A 286 -9.85 -3.30 -5.76
N MET A 287 -8.91 -2.40 -5.55
CA MET A 287 -9.17 -0.95 -5.64
C MET A 287 -9.43 -0.48 -7.08
N LEU A 288 -8.88 -1.20 -8.07
CA LEU A 288 -9.05 -0.87 -9.47
C LEU A 288 -10.21 -1.63 -10.14
N SER A 289 -10.90 -2.55 -9.46
CA SER A 289 -11.83 -3.49 -10.11
C SER A 289 -13.03 -2.83 -10.78
N SER A 290 -13.46 -1.65 -10.33
CA SER A 290 -14.55 -0.89 -10.93
C SER A 290 -14.10 0.01 -12.09
N ASP A 291 -12.79 0.15 -12.32
CA ASP A 291 -12.25 0.98 -13.39
C ASP A 291 -12.13 0.19 -14.71
N ALA A 292 -13.07 0.43 -15.63
CA ALA A 292 -13.15 -0.28 -16.90
C ALA A 292 -11.95 -0.04 -17.84
N THR A 293 -11.12 0.98 -17.60
CA THR A 293 -9.96 1.29 -18.46
C THR A 293 -8.65 0.83 -17.83
N LEU A 294 -8.49 1.04 -16.53
CA LEU A 294 -7.24 0.75 -15.84
C LEU A 294 -7.15 -0.71 -15.38
N HIS A 295 -8.28 -1.32 -15.00
CA HIS A 295 -8.29 -2.73 -14.56
C HIS A 295 -7.79 -3.68 -15.64
N PRO A 296 -8.22 -3.59 -16.92
CA PRO A 296 -7.71 -4.48 -17.96
C PRO A 296 -6.21 -4.31 -18.23
N LYS A 297 -5.67 -3.08 -18.14
CA LYS A 297 -4.22 -2.83 -18.27
C LYS A 297 -3.44 -3.50 -17.15
N PHE A 298 -3.93 -3.38 -15.92
CA PHE A 298 -3.34 -4.06 -14.76
C PHE A 298 -3.39 -5.59 -14.91
N GLN A 299 -4.51 -6.13 -15.38
CA GLN A 299 -4.67 -7.55 -15.68
C GLN A 299 -3.69 -8.02 -16.75
N ALA A 300 -3.58 -7.30 -17.87
CA ALA A 300 -2.66 -7.64 -18.96
C ALA A 300 -1.20 -7.72 -18.49
N TYR A 301 -0.75 -6.75 -17.68
CA TYR A 301 0.61 -6.74 -17.15
C TYR A 301 0.90 -7.98 -16.28
N PHE A 302 0.06 -8.27 -15.28
CA PHE A 302 0.30 -9.41 -14.38
C PHE A 302 0.00 -10.76 -15.04
N GLN A 303 -0.87 -10.80 -16.05
CA GLN A 303 -1.06 -11.97 -16.91
C GLN A 303 0.27 -12.37 -17.58
N GLU A 304 1.02 -11.41 -18.10
CA GLU A 304 2.31 -11.68 -18.75
C GLU A 304 3.40 -12.09 -17.74
N GLN A 305 3.33 -11.61 -16.49
CA GLN A 305 4.25 -12.05 -15.43
C GLN A 305 4.05 -13.52 -15.04
N VAL A 306 2.81 -14.00 -15.01
CA VAL A 306 2.50 -15.38 -14.57
C VAL A 306 2.46 -16.40 -15.69
N LYS A 307 2.36 -15.97 -16.96
CA LYS A 307 2.14 -16.82 -18.14
C LYS A 307 3.09 -18.02 -18.20
N VAL A 308 4.40 -17.77 -18.19
CA VAL A 308 5.42 -18.82 -18.28
C VAL A 308 5.28 -19.87 -17.17
N HIS A 309 4.96 -19.43 -15.96
CA HIS A 309 4.79 -20.31 -14.80
C HIS A 309 3.47 -21.09 -14.87
N ALA A 310 2.40 -20.46 -15.33
CA ALA A 310 1.10 -21.10 -15.50
C ALA A 310 1.15 -22.21 -16.56
N ASP A 311 1.80 -21.93 -17.69
CA ASP A 311 1.99 -22.91 -18.78
C ASP A 311 2.85 -24.10 -18.33
N LYS A 312 3.88 -23.85 -17.51
CA LYS A 312 4.75 -24.91 -16.96
C LYS A 312 4.04 -25.79 -15.92
N LEU A 313 3.27 -25.19 -15.01
CA LEU A 313 2.68 -25.92 -13.88
C LEU A 313 1.45 -26.75 -14.29
N GLY A 314 0.71 -26.29 -15.30
CA GLY A 314 -0.45 -26.99 -15.85
C GLY A 314 -1.58 -27.24 -14.83
N TRP A 315 -2.60 -27.99 -15.25
CA TRP A 315 -3.82 -28.28 -14.48
C TRP A 315 -3.87 -29.72 -13.94
N GLU A 316 -2.72 -30.27 -13.56
CA GLU A 316 -2.59 -31.61 -12.99
C GLU A 316 -2.05 -31.52 -11.55
N ASP A 317 -2.52 -32.39 -10.65
CA ASP A 317 -2.16 -32.36 -9.23
C ASP A 317 -0.87 -33.16 -8.92
N THR A 318 0.20 -32.83 -9.65
CA THR A 318 1.50 -33.50 -9.61
C THR A 318 2.56 -32.69 -8.85
N GLY A 319 3.67 -33.33 -8.51
CA GLY A 319 4.81 -32.69 -7.85
C GLY A 319 4.77 -32.71 -6.31
N THR A 320 5.75 -32.05 -5.72
CA THR A 320 5.95 -31.85 -4.29
C THR A 320 4.86 -30.97 -3.68
N HIS A 321 4.81 -30.93 -2.34
CA HIS A 321 3.86 -30.06 -1.62
C HIS A 321 4.00 -28.58 -2.02
N LEU A 322 5.23 -28.07 -2.14
CA LEU A 322 5.48 -26.67 -2.52
C LEU A 322 5.07 -26.39 -3.98
N GLU A 323 5.31 -27.32 -4.89
CA GLU A 323 4.88 -27.18 -6.29
C GLU A 323 3.36 -27.15 -6.42
N ARG A 324 2.64 -27.94 -5.61
CA ARG A 324 1.16 -27.90 -5.57
C ARG A 324 0.63 -26.56 -5.05
N LEU A 325 1.23 -26.02 -3.99
CA LEU A 325 0.87 -24.69 -3.47
C LEU A 325 1.20 -23.57 -4.47
N GLN A 326 2.33 -23.67 -5.16
CA GLN A 326 2.71 -22.74 -6.21
C GLN A 326 1.75 -22.81 -7.39
N ARG A 327 1.35 -24.01 -7.82
CA ARG A 327 0.35 -24.21 -8.88
C ARG A 327 -0.96 -23.53 -8.52
N GLU A 328 -1.50 -23.77 -7.33
CA GLU A 328 -2.73 -23.10 -6.88
C GLU A 328 -2.59 -21.57 -6.91
N THR A 329 -1.47 -21.05 -6.43
CA THR A 329 -1.21 -19.60 -6.37
C THR A 329 -1.09 -18.99 -7.76
N ILE A 330 -0.26 -19.57 -8.64
CA ILE A 330 0.00 -19.07 -9.99
C ILE A 330 -1.25 -19.16 -10.86
N LEU A 331 -1.92 -20.31 -10.89
CA LEU A 331 -3.16 -20.48 -11.64
C LEU A 331 -4.26 -19.56 -11.09
N GLY A 332 -4.31 -19.38 -9.77
CA GLY A 332 -5.20 -18.43 -9.12
C GLY A 332 -4.98 -17.00 -9.61
N ILE A 333 -3.73 -16.53 -9.66
CA ILE A 333 -3.40 -15.20 -10.22
C ILE A 333 -3.75 -15.16 -11.72
N ALA A 334 -3.37 -16.17 -12.50
CA ALA A 334 -3.65 -16.22 -13.93
C ALA A 334 -5.16 -16.08 -14.24
N CYS A 335 -6.01 -16.79 -13.50
CA CYS A 335 -7.46 -16.66 -13.63
C CYS A 335 -7.96 -15.28 -13.18
N GLN A 336 -7.43 -14.70 -12.10
CA GLN A 336 -7.79 -13.34 -11.65
C GLN A 336 -7.40 -12.26 -12.67
N MET A 337 -6.32 -12.49 -13.41
CA MET A 337 -5.81 -11.59 -14.44
C MET A 337 -6.42 -11.85 -15.82
N GLY A 338 -7.46 -12.70 -15.93
CA GLY A 338 -8.16 -12.89 -17.21
C GLY A 338 -7.41 -13.75 -18.23
N HIS A 339 -6.44 -14.56 -17.81
CA HIS A 339 -5.67 -15.42 -18.71
C HIS A 339 -6.56 -16.48 -19.37
N GLN A 340 -6.79 -16.33 -20.68
CA GLN A 340 -7.79 -17.10 -21.42
C GLN A 340 -7.54 -18.62 -21.41
N SER A 341 -6.29 -19.07 -21.52
CA SER A 341 -5.95 -20.51 -21.46
C SER A 341 -6.29 -21.11 -20.09
N ALA A 342 -5.97 -20.40 -19.00
CA ALA A 342 -6.26 -20.85 -17.64
C ALA A 342 -7.77 -20.87 -17.37
N LEU A 343 -8.51 -19.85 -17.80
CA LEU A 343 -9.98 -19.83 -17.71
C LEU A 343 -10.63 -20.94 -18.56
N GLY A 344 -10.09 -21.21 -19.76
CA GLY A 344 -10.51 -22.30 -20.61
C GLY A 344 -10.32 -23.67 -19.94
N ASN A 345 -9.14 -23.93 -19.38
CA ASN A 345 -8.85 -25.17 -18.65
C ASN A 345 -9.72 -25.33 -17.40
N ALA A 346 -9.95 -24.25 -16.64
CA ALA A 346 -10.88 -24.26 -15.52
C ALA A 346 -12.30 -24.64 -15.97
N SER A 347 -12.74 -24.09 -17.09
CA SER A 347 -14.06 -24.37 -17.69
C SER A 347 -14.16 -25.82 -18.17
N ILE A 348 -13.11 -26.37 -18.81
CA ILE A 348 -13.07 -27.78 -19.25
C ILE A 348 -13.22 -28.71 -18.04
N LEU A 349 -12.39 -28.54 -17.02
CA LEU A 349 -12.44 -29.36 -15.79
C LEU A 349 -13.77 -29.19 -15.05
N PHE A 350 -14.38 -28.02 -15.14
CA PHE A 350 -15.71 -27.76 -14.57
C PHE A 350 -16.80 -28.54 -15.30
N HIS A 351 -16.80 -28.55 -16.63
CA HIS A 351 -17.73 -29.38 -17.42
C HIS A 351 -17.50 -30.88 -17.20
N GLU A 352 -16.25 -31.30 -17.04
CA GLU A 352 -15.92 -32.68 -16.69
C GLU A 352 -16.45 -33.08 -15.31
N TRP A 353 -16.34 -32.19 -14.33
CA TRP A 353 -16.95 -32.36 -13.01
C TRP A 353 -18.48 -32.45 -13.11
N MET A 354 -19.09 -31.60 -13.93
CA MET A 354 -20.52 -31.67 -14.26
C MET A 354 -20.90 -33.01 -14.92
N ALA A 355 -19.98 -33.69 -15.61
CA ALA A 355 -20.20 -35.03 -16.17
C ALA A 355 -19.93 -36.17 -15.16
N GLY A 356 -19.58 -35.85 -13.90
CA GLY A 356 -19.33 -36.81 -12.83
C GLY A 356 -17.87 -37.21 -12.63
N LYS A 357 -16.92 -36.59 -13.36
CA LYS A 357 -15.48 -36.79 -13.09
C LYS A 357 -15.08 -36.11 -11.79
N ARG A 358 -14.08 -36.68 -11.09
CA ARG A 358 -13.54 -36.09 -9.86
C ARG A 358 -12.47 -35.05 -10.20
N VAL A 359 -12.60 -33.87 -9.60
CA VAL A 359 -11.57 -32.82 -9.67
C VAL A 359 -10.55 -33.02 -8.55
N PRO A 360 -9.24 -32.93 -8.85
CA PRO A 360 -8.20 -32.97 -7.83
C PRO A 360 -8.40 -31.94 -6.72
N VAL A 361 -8.07 -32.30 -5.48
CA VAL A 361 -8.43 -31.53 -4.29
C VAL A 361 -7.86 -30.11 -4.31
N ASN A 362 -6.62 -29.95 -4.80
CA ASN A 362 -5.89 -28.69 -4.84
C ASN A 362 -6.38 -27.76 -5.96
N LEU A 363 -6.97 -28.30 -7.02
CA LEU A 363 -7.49 -27.50 -8.15
C LEU A 363 -8.97 -27.16 -8.00
N ARG A 364 -9.68 -27.88 -7.12
CA ARG A 364 -11.13 -27.82 -6.99
C ARG A 364 -11.68 -26.42 -6.74
N LEU A 365 -11.01 -25.63 -5.89
CA LEU A 365 -11.45 -24.26 -5.63
C LEU A 365 -11.40 -23.39 -6.91
N LEU A 366 -10.30 -23.49 -7.66
CA LEU A 366 -10.12 -22.75 -8.91
C LEU A 366 -11.13 -23.21 -9.97
N VAL A 367 -11.34 -24.51 -10.11
CA VAL A 367 -12.30 -25.09 -11.07
C VAL A 367 -13.73 -24.66 -10.73
N TYR A 368 -14.16 -24.73 -9.48
CA TYR A 368 -15.52 -24.32 -9.10
C TYR A 368 -15.74 -22.83 -9.25
N ARG A 369 -14.77 -22.02 -8.82
CA ARG A 369 -14.85 -20.56 -8.92
C ARG A 369 -14.84 -20.09 -10.37
N TYR A 370 -13.77 -20.39 -11.11
CA TYR A 370 -13.57 -19.84 -12.45
C TYR A 370 -14.36 -20.59 -13.52
N GLY A 371 -14.65 -21.86 -13.32
CA GLY A 371 -15.61 -22.58 -14.16
C GLY A 371 -17.01 -22.00 -14.06
N MET A 372 -17.53 -21.75 -12.84
CA MET A 372 -18.83 -21.08 -12.67
C MET A 372 -18.81 -19.63 -13.19
N GLN A 373 -17.70 -18.92 -13.01
CA GLN A 373 -17.56 -17.54 -13.53
C GLN A 373 -17.60 -17.48 -15.06
N ASN A 374 -16.90 -18.38 -15.74
CA ASN A 374 -16.67 -18.29 -17.18
C ASN A 374 -17.68 -19.09 -18.02
N SER A 375 -18.17 -20.22 -17.51
CA SER A 375 -19.09 -21.10 -18.23
C SER A 375 -20.35 -21.46 -17.43
N GLY A 376 -20.61 -20.75 -16.33
CA GLY A 376 -21.78 -20.97 -15.49
C GLY A 376 -23.08 -20.49 -16.15
N ASN A 377 -24.06 -21.39 -16.20
CA ASN A 377 -25.46 -21.11 -16.51
C ASN A 377 -26.37 -21.66 -15.40
N GLU A 378 -27.67 -21.41 -15.50
CA GLU A 378 -28.64 -21.85 -14.49
C GLU A 378 -28.59 -23.37 -14.24
N THR A 379 -28.44 -24.20 -15.27
CA THR A 379 -28.32 -25.66 -15.13
C THR A 379 -27.10 -26.04 -14.31
N SER A 380 -25.94 -25.46 -14.62
CA SER A 380 -24.70 -25.74 -13.89
C SER A 380 -24.74 -25.23 -12.45
N TRP A 381 -25.38 -24.09 -12.23
CA TRP A 381 -25.58 -23.53 -10.90
C TRP A 381 -26.49 -24.43 -10.07
N ASN A 382 -27.62 -24.88 -10.63
CA ASN A 382 -28.56 -25.79 -9.96
C ASN A 382 -27.89 -27.09 -9.55
N LYS A 383 -27.07 -27.68 -10.43
CA LYS A 383 -26.30 -28.88 -10.09
C LYS A 383 -25.31 -28.66 -8.95
N MET A 384 -24.56 -27.56 -8.98
CA MET A 384 -23.64 -27.21 -7.90
C MET A 384 -24.37 -26.95 -6.57
N PHE A 385 -25.54 -26.33 -6.64
CA PHE A 385 -26.37 -26.07 -5.48
C PHE A 385 -26.90 -27.36 -4.88
N GLU A 386 -27.33 -28.31 -5.72
CA GLU A 386 -27.71 -29.66 -5.30
C GLU A 386 -26.55 -30.38 -4.61
N GLU A 387 -25.35 -30.38 -5.19
CA GLU A 387 -24.15 -30.97 -4.58
C GLU A 387 -23.82 -30.31 -3.22
N TYR A 388 -23.97 -28.99 -3.10
CA TYR A 388 -23.82 -28.26 -1.84
C TYR A 388 -24.79 -28.74 -0.75
N THR A 389 -26.05 -28.98 -1.11
CA THR A 389 -27.05 -29.49 -0.16
C THR A 389 -26.80 -30.93 0.26
N LYS A 390 -26.24 -31.77 -0.63
CA LYS A 390 -25.98 -33.19 -0.39
C LYS A 390 -24.69 -33.45 0.39
N THR A 391 -23.64 -32.66 0.16
CA THR A 391 -22.34 -32.93 0.76
C THR A 391 -22.33 -32.68 2.28
N ASN A 392 -21.66 -33.56 3.03
CA ASN A 392 -21.43 -33.38 4.47
C ASN A 392 -20.01 -32.86 4.78
N LEU A 393 -19.14 -32.76 3.77
CA LEU A 393 -17.75 -32.35 3.96
C LEU A 393 -17.62 -30.82 4.01
N ALA A 394 -17.23 -30.28 5.16
CA ALA A 394 -17.13 -28.83 5.37
C ALA A 394 -16.19 -28.13 4.36
N GLN A 395 -15.03 -28.72 4.08
CA GLN A 395 -14.07 -28.17 3.10
C GLN A 395 -14.63 -28.16 1.68
N GLU A 396 -15.50 -29.10 1.34
CA GLU A 396 -16.16 -29.15 0.04
C GLU A 396 -17.25 -28.10 -0.06
N LYS A 397 -18.06 -27.96 1.00
CA LYS A 397 -19.09 -26.92 1.10
C LYS A 397 -18.51 -25.53 0.90
N GLU A 398 -17.39 -25.21 1.53
CA GLU A 398 -16.75 -23.90 1.39
C GLU A 398 -16.37 -23.61 -0.08
N LYS A 399 -15.81 -24.59 -0.79
CA LYS A 399 -15.45 -24.47 -2.22
C LYS A 399 -16.68 -24.32 -3.10
N LEU A 400 -17.75 -25.07 -2.82
CA LEU A 400 -19.02 -24.99 -3.56
C LEU A 400 -19.72 -23.65 -3.33
N LEU A 401 -19.73 -23.13 -2.10
CA LEU A 401 -20.27 -21.79 -1.79
C LEU A 401 -19.55 -20.71 -2.60
N TYR A 402 -18.21 -20.80 -2.71
CA TYR A 402 -17.46 -19.84 -3.51
C TYR A 402 -17.74 -20.01 -5.01
N GLY A 403 -17.84 -21.25 -5.50
CA GLY A 403 -18.28 -21.54 -6.87
C GLY A 403 -19.63 -20.89 -7.19
N LEU A 404 -20.65 -21.17 -6.39
CA LEU A 404 -22.01 -20.64 -6.53
C LEU A 404 -22.06 -19.11 -6.53
N ALA A 405 -21.27 -18.47 -5.67
CA ALA A 405 -21.16 -17.00 -5.60
C ALA A 405 -20.42 -16.38 -6.79
N SER A 406 -19.68 -17.16 -7.59
CA SER A 406 -18.85 -16.66 -8.69
C SER A 406 -19.59 -16.52 -10.02
N VAL A 407 -20.87 -16.93 -10.07
CA VAL A 407 -21.73 -16.83 -11.25
C VAL A 407 -21.90 -15.39 -11.74
N GLN A 408 -21.87 -15.19 -13.06
CA GLN A 408 -22.04 -13.87 -13.70
C GLN A 408 -23.53 -13.60 -14.04
N ASN A 409 -24.43 -13.84 -13.09
CA ASN A 409 -25.87 -13.67 -13.27
C ASN A 409 -26.53 -13.12 -11.99
N ILE A 410 -27.11 -11.92 -12.09
CA ILE A 410 -27.73 -11.19 -10.97
C ILE A 410 -28.87 -11.99 -10.34
N THR A 411 -29.75 -12.60 -11.15
CA THR A 411 -30.89 -13.38 -10.66
C THR A 411 -30.45 -14.60 -9.85
N LEU A 412 -29.37 -15.27 -10.27
CA LEU A 412 -28.82 -16.42 -9.54
C LEU A 412 -28.17 -16.01 -8.22
N LEU A 413 -27.48 -14.86 -8.19
CA LEU A 413 -26.91 -14.28 -6.96
C LEU A 413 -28.01 -13.88 -5.96
N ASP A 414 -29.09 -13.24 -6.43
CA ASP A 414 -30.25 -12.89 -5.61
C ASP A 414 -30.93 -14.14 -5.04
N ARG A 415 -31.12 -15.18 -5.87
CA ARG A 415 -31.63 -16.48 -5.42
C ARG A 415 -30.74 -17.10 -4.34
N PHE A 416 -29.42 -16.95 -4.46
CA PHE A 416 -28.47 -17.46 -3.48
C PHE A 416 -28.56 -16.73 -2.14
N LEU A 417 -28.66 -15.39 -2.16
CA LEU A 417 -28.86 -14.59 -0.95
C LEU A 417 -30.23 -14.88 -0.31
N THR A 418 -31.28 -15.05 -1.10
CA THR A 418 -32.61 -15.40 -0.61
C THR A 418 -32.63 -16.78 0.08
N ALA A 419 -31.83 -17.74 -0.40
CA ALA A 419 -31.71 -19.06 0.22
C ALA A 419 -31.23 -19.02 1.68
N ILE A 420 -30.55 -17.95 2.13
CA ILE A 420 -30.13 -17.75 3.53
C ILE A 420 -31.31 -17.82 4.49
N LYS A 421 -32.51 -17.37 4.06
CA LYS A 421 -33.71 -17.39 4.89
C LYS A 421 -34.26 -18.80 5.15
N ASN A 422 -33.84 -19.79 4.37
CA ASN A 422 -34.22 -21.18 4.57
C ASN A 422 -33.11 -21.95 5.32
N GLU A 423 -33.28 -22.11 6.63
CA GLU A 423 -32.27 -22.72 7.51
C GLU A 423 -32.00 -24.21 7.23
N SER A 424 -32.95 -24.90 6.60
CA SER A 424 -32.79 -26.30 6.20
C SER A 424 -31.82 -26.46 5.02
N ILE A 425 -31.71 -25.42 4.19
CA ILE A 425 -30.81 -25.38 3.03
C ILE A 425 -29.49 -24.75 3.43
N VAL A 426 -29.51 -23.52 3.96
CA VAL A 426 -28.33 -22.77 4.38
C VAL A 426 -28.25 -22.75 5.90
N ARG A 427 -27.35 -23.58 6.43
CA ARG A 427 -27.10 -23.69 7.87
C ARG A 427 -26.44 -22.42 8.41
N SER A 428 -26.66 -22.13 9.68
CA SER A 428 -26.15 -20.92 10.37
C SER A 428 -24.65 -20.69 10.20
N GLN A 429 -23.85 -21.76 10.17
CA GLN A 429 -22.39 -21.70 9.97
C GLN A 429 -21.95 -21.22 8.57
N ASP A 430 -22.81 -21.37 7.56
CA ASP A 430 -22.50 -21.06 6.16
C ASP A 430 -22.95 -19.64 5.76
N VAL A 431 -23.90 -19.04 6.49
CA VAL A 431 -24.55 -17.77 6.15
C VAL A 431 -23.54 -16.64 5.92
N PHE A 432 -22.65 -16.39 6.88
CA PHE A 432 -21.68 -15.29 6.76
C PHE A 432 -20.64 -15.52 5.67
N THR A 433 -20.29 -16.78 5.42
CA THR A 433 -19.36 -17.17 4.34
C THR A 433 -20.00 -16.94 2.98
N LEU A 434 -21.28 -17.27 2.83
CA LEU A 434 -22.07 -17.03 1.62
C LEU A 434 -22.13 -15.53 1.29
N ILE A 435 -22.56 -14.70 2.24
CA ILE A 435 -22.66 -13.23 2.04
C ILE A 435 -21.28 -12.66 1.67
N ARG A 436 -20.22 -13.12 2.35
CA ARG A 436 -18.85 -12.72 2.04
C ARG A 436 -18.44 -13.09 0.61
N TYR A 437 -18.72 -14.30 0.14
CA TYR A 437 -18.34 -14.68 -1.23
C TYR A 437 -19.15 -13.96 -2.28
N VAL A 438 -20.44 -13.68 -2.04
CA VAL A 438 -21.24 -12.84 -2.94
C VAL A 438 -20.63 -11.43 -3.01
N SER A 439 -20.15 -10.87 -1.89
CA SER A 439 -19.48 -9.55 -1.89
C SER A 439 -18.18 -9.49 -2.72
N TYR A 440 -17.55 -10.64 -3.01
CA TYR A 440 -16.36 -10.70 -3.87
C TYR A 440 -16.68 -10.76 -5.36
N ASN A 441 -17.94 -10.96 -5.72
CA ASN A 441 -18.40 -10.94 -7.10
C ASN A 441 -18.64 -9.49 -7.56
N GLN A 442 -18.25 -9.15 -8.79
CA GLN A 442 -18.44 -7.82 -9.36
C GLN A 442 -19.91 -7.36 -9.34
N TYR A 443 -20.85 -8.25 -9.64
CA TYR A 443 -22.28 -7.96 -9.55
C TYR A 443 -22.81 -8.09 -8.11
N GLY A 444 -22.15 -8.92 -7.30
CA GLY A 444 -22.58 -9.24 -5.93
C GLY A 444 -22.10 -8.28 -4.85
N GLU A 445 -21.12 -7.42 -5.12
CA GLU A 445 -20.56 -6.46 -4.15
C GLU A 445 -21.66 -5.57 -3.53
N THR A 446 -22.37 -4.82 -4.36
CA THR A 446 -23.49 -3.96 -3.92
C THR A 446 -24.67 -4.79 -3.42
N MET A 447 -24.96 -5.94 -4.07
CA MET A 447 -26.08 -6.80 -3.67
C MET A 447 -25.91 -7.37 -2.26
N ALA A 448 -24.71 -7.82 -1.89
CA ALA A 448 -24.43 -8.37 -0.57
C ALA A 448 -24.58 -7.30 0.52
N TRP A 449 -24.13 -6.07 0.23
CA TRP A 449 -24.32 -4.93 1.12
C TRP A 449 -25.79 -4.56 1.29
N ASP A 450 -26.51 -4.38 0.18
CA ASP A 450 -27.93 -4.01 0.19
C ASP A 450 -28.78 -5.06 0.89
N TRP A 451 -28.56 -6.34 0.59
CA TRP A 451 -29.23 -7.44 1.26
C TRP A 451 -28.95 -7.43 2.77
N THR A 452 -27.70 -7.19 3.18
CA THR A 452 -27.33 -7.13 4.59
C THR A 452 -28.05 -5.98 5.30
N ARG A 453 -28.10 -4.79 4.68
CA ARG A 453 -28.81 -3.62 5.24
C ARG A 453 -30.31 -3.86 5.36
N LEU A 454 -30.93 -4.39 4.29
CA LEU A 454 -32.38 -4.64 4.24
C LEU A 454 -32.83 -5.77 5.17
N ASN A 455 -31.94 -6.69 5.51
CA ASN A 455 -32.25 -7.85 6.37
C ASN A 455 -31.50 -7.81 7.70
N TRP A 456 -31.04 -6.63 8.14
CA TRP A 456 -30.25 -6.50 9.37
C TRP A 456 -31.02 -6.99 10.61
N ASP A 457 -32.28 -6.59 10.76
CA ASP A 457 -33.12 -7.05 11.88
C ASP A 457 -33.31 -8.56 11.90
N TYR A 458 -33.43 -9.18 10.73
CA TYR A 458 -33.49 -10.64 10.61
C TYR A 458 -32.18 -11.29 11.08
N LEU A 459 -31.02 -10.75 10.66
CA LEU A 459 -29.71 -11.24 11.09
C LEU A 459 -29.51 -11.09 12.60
N VAL A 460 -29.89 -9.94 13.17
CA VAL A 460 -29.83 -9.70 14.61
C VAL A 460 -30.75 -10.65 15.37
N LYS A 461 -31.98 -10.87 14.89
CA LYS A 461 -32.92 -11.80 15.52
C LYS A 461 -32.40 -13.25 15.49
N ARG A 462 -31.75 -13.66 14.40
CA ARG A 462 -31.26 -15.04 14.22
C ARG A 462 -29.95 -15.32 14.96
N PHE A 463 -29.01 -14.37 14.96
CA PHE A 463 -27.65 -14.59 15.48
C PHE A 463 -27.34 -13.84 16.76
N THR A 464 -28.12 -12.80 17.10
CA THR A 464 -27.85 -11.83 18.18
C THR A 464 -26.66 -10.92 17.90
N LEU A 465 -26.65 -9.73 18.51
CA LEU A 465 -25.54 -8.76 18.39
C LEU A 465 -24.22 -9.29 19.00
N ASN A 466 -24.29 -10.30 19.87
CA ASN A 466 -23.11 -10.89 20.50
C ASN A 466 -22.39 -11.91 19.59
N ASP A 467 -22.97 -12.27 18.45
CA ASP A 467 -22.32 -13.19 17.51
C ASP A 467 -21.10 -12.53 16.84
N ARG A 468 -19.94 -13.19 16.99
CA ARG A 468 -18.66 -12.69 16.48
C ARG A 468 -18.63 -12.59 14.95
N ASN A 469 -19.35 -13.45 14.22
CA ASN A 469 -19.35 -13.44 12.76
C ASN A 469 -20.27 -12.34 12.21
N LEU A 470 -21.46 -12.16 12.80
CA LEU A 470 -22.32 -11.00 12.53
C LEU A 470 -21.56 -9.70 12.83
N GLY A 471 -20.87 -9.68 13.97
CA GLY A 471 -20.08 -8.54 14.40
C GLY A 471 -18.95 -8.15 13.43
N ARG A 472 -18.43 -9.12 12.65
CA ARG A 472 -17.38 -8.93 11.64
C ARG A 472 -17.92 -8.86 10.21
N LEU A 473 -19.22 -9.06 10.00
CA LEU A 473 -19.81 -9.16 8.67
C LEU A 473 -19.57 -7.89 7.86
N ILE A 474 -19.93 -6.73 8.42
CA ILE A 474 -19.79 -5.43 7.75
C ILE A 474 -18.34 -5.21 7.32
N THR A 475 -17.37 -5.39 8.24
CA THR A 475 -15.95 -5.24 7.94
C THR A 475 -15.45 -6.15 6.82
N ARG A 476 -16.08 -7.31 6.60
CA ARG A 476 -15.66 -8.31 5.60
C ARG A 476 -16.25 -8.07 4.22
N ILE A 477 -17.44 -7.48 4.14
CA ILE A 477 -18.15 -7.27 2.87
C ILE A 477 -17.90 -5.88 2.27
N THR A 478 -17.40 -4.93 3.08
CA THR A 478 -17.09 -3.57 2.63
C THR A 478 -15.61 -3.35 2.34
N THR A 479 -14.77 -4.40 2.27
CA THR A 479 -13.31 -4.26 2.12
C THR A 479 -12.89 -3.61 0.80
N ARG A 480 -13.73 -3.71 -0.23
CA ARG A 480 -13.49 -3.16 -1.59
C ARG A 480 -14.06 -1.78 -1.80
N PHE A 481 -14.85 -1.29 -0.85
CA PHE A 481 -15.47 0.03 -0.95
C PHE A 481 -14.40 1.11 -0.98
N ASN A 482 -14.45 1.95 -2.02
CA ASN A 482 -13.45 2.97 -2.31
C ASN A 482 -14.07 4.26 -2.87
N THR A 483 -15.36 4.52 -2.64
CA THR A 483 -16.07 5.74 -3.07
C THR A 483 -16.70 6.48 -1.89
N GLU A 484 -16.89 7.80 -2.03
CA GLU A 484 -17.60 8.62 -1.04
C GLU A 484 -19.04 8.16 -0.81
N LEU A 485 -19.69 7.64 -1.87
CA LEU A 485 -21.05 7.08 -1.76
C LEU A 485 -21.08 5.86 -0.83
N HIS A 486 -20.11 4.95 -0.97
CA HIS A 486 -20.01 3.78 -0.10
C HIS A 486 -19.75 4.19 1.36
N LEU A 487 -18.89 5.20 1.57
CA LEU A 487 -18.62 5.72 2.91
C LEU A 487 -19.89 6.28 3.55
N TRP A 488 -20.61 7.14 2.82
CA TRP A 488 -21.87 7.72 3.30
C TRP A 488 -22.92 6.64 3.63
N GLN A 489 -23.04 5.61 2.78
CA GLN A 489 -23.97 4.49 3.04
C GLN A 489 -23.64 3.74 4.32
N MET A 490 -22.36 3.55 4.63
CA MET A 490 -21.90 2.92 5.87
C MET A 490 -22.14 3.80 7.09
N GLU A 491 -21.87 5.10 6.99
CA GLU A 491 -22.14 6.07 8.06
C GLU A 491 -23.62 6.09 8.41
N ASN A 492 -24.49 6.24 7.41
CA ASN A 492 -25.94 6.18 7.59
C ASN A 492 -26.41 4.85 8.20
N PHE A 493 -25.81 3.73 7.80
CA PHE A 493 -26.13 2.42 8.37
C PHE A 493 -25.77 2.33 9.87
N PHE A 494 -24.61 2.84 10.27
CA PHE A 494 -24.21 2.85 11.69
C PHE A 494 -24.93 3.91 12.53
N GLU A 495 -25.41 5.00 11.93
CA GLU A 495 -26.33 5.92 12.58
C GLU A 495 -27.69 5.26 12.86
N THR A 496 -28.20 4.47 11.90
CA THR A 496 -29.46 3.73 12.04
C THR A 496 -29.34 2.58 13.03
N TYR A 497 -28.20 1.88 13.02
CA TYR A 497 -27.91 0.76 13.92
C TYR A 497 -26.61 1.02 14.70
N PRO A 498 -26.67 1.83 15.78
CA PRO A 498 -25.49 2.20 16.56
C PRO A 498 -24.72 1.01 17.13
N GLU A 499 -25.42 -0.10 17.41
CA GLU A 499 -24.84 -1.33 17.96
C GLU A 499 -24.47 -2.37 16.89
N ALA A 500 -24.54 -2.06 15.60
CA ALA A 500 -24.18 -3.02 14.56
C ALA A 500 -22.68 -3.36 14.60
N GLY A 501 -22.33 -4.64 14.56
CA GLY A 501 -20.93 -5.08 14.57
C GLY A 501 -20.44 -5.56 15.94
N ALA A 502 -19.17 -5.98 16.01
CA ALA A 502 -18.55 -6.53 17.23
C ALA A 502 -18.13 -5.45 18.25
N GLY A 503 -18.94 -4.40 18.39
CA GLY A 503 -18.66 -3.21 19.19
C GLY A 503 -18.15 -2.00 18.40
N GLU A 504 -17.93 -0.89 19.11
CA GLU A 504 -17.62 0.42 18.54
C GLU A 504 -16.28 0.47 17.79
N GLY A 505 -15.24 -0.21 18.31
CA GLY A 505 -13.90 -0.22 17.70
C GLY A 505 -13.89 -0.73 16.26
N PRO A 506 -14.37 -1.97 16.00
CA PRO A 506 -14.47 -2.53 14.64
C PRO A 506 -15.32 -1.69 13.68
N ARG A 507 -16.40 -1.03 14.15
CA ARG A 507 -17.18 -0.10 13.31
C ARG A 507 -16.34 1.08 12.83
N LYS A 508 -15.65 1.74 13.76
CA LYS A 508 -14.76 2.87 13.45
C LYS A 508 -13.65 2.42 12.50
N GLN A 509 -13.06 1.25 12.72
CA GLN A 509 -12.04 0.68 11.86
C GLN A 509 -12.56 0.40 10.44
N ALA A 510 -13.81 -0.08 10.29
CA ALA A 510 -14.42 -0.30 8.99
C ALA A 510 -14.58 1.01 8.19
N LEU A 511 -15.12 2.06 8.85
CA LEU A 511 -15.26 3.38 8.24
C LEU A 511 -13.90 3.96 7.85
N GLU A 512 -12.90 3.87 8.73
CA GLU A 512 -11.56 4.38 8.44
C GLU A 512 -10.87 3.59 7.32
N SER A 513 -11.09 2.27 7.24
CA SER A 513 -10.59 1.45 6.13
C SER A 513 -11.13 1.94 4.79
N VAL A 514 -12.44 2.20 4.70
CA VAL A 514 -13.06 2.72 3.47
C VAL A 514 -12.61 4.15 3.15
N ARG A 515 -12.48 5.02 4.15
CA ARG A 515 -11.87 6.36 3.97
C ARG A 515 -10.46 6.26 3.41
N ASN A 516 -9.66 5.34 3.92
CA ASN A 516 -8.30 5.11 3.42
C ASN A 516 -8.30 4.60 2.00
N ASN A 517 -9.21 3.70 1.62
CA ASN A 517 -9.38 3.24 0.25
C ASN A 517 -9.70 4.40 -0.72
N VAL A 518 -10.64 5.28 -0.33
CA VAL A 518 -11.00 6.48 -1.12
C VAL A 518 -9.79 7.40 -1.32
N ARG A 519 -9.08 7.71 -0.24
CA ARG A 519 -7.88 8.56 -0.30
C ARG A 519 -6.76 7.92 -1.12
N TRP A 520 -6.54 6.62 -0.92
CA TRP A 520 -5.55 5.84 -1.65
C TRP A 520 -5.81 5.92 -3.15
N LEU A 521 -7.06 5.70 -3.57
CA LEU A 521 -7.42 5.80 -4.98
C LEU A 521 -7.18 7.21 -5.53
N ALA A 522 -7.52 8.25 -4.77
CA ALA A 522 -7.30 9.64 -5.18
C ALA A 522 -5.81 10.00 -5.35
N SER A 523 -4.92 9.48 -4.50
CA SER A 523 -3.48 9.78 -4.55
C SER A 523 -2.70 8.91 -5.53
N ASN A 524 -3.03 7.62 -5.64
CA ASN A 524 -2.17 6.62 -6.28
C ASN A 524 -2.59 6.27 -7.72
N LYS A 525 -3.87 6.47 -8.06
CA LYS A 525 -4.42 6.01 -9.33
C LYS A 525 -3.68 6.56 -10.55
N ASN A 526 -3.40 7.86 -10.57
CA ASN A 526 -2.75 8.51 -11.72
C ASN A 526 -1.33 8.01 -11.94
N GLU A 527 -0.61 7.74 -10.85
CA GLU A 527 0.75 7.23 -10.91
C GLU A 527 0.80 5.79 -11.41
N ILE A 528 -0.06 4.93 -10.86
CA ILE A 528 -0.20 3.53 -11.31
C ILE A 528 -0.60 3.50 -12.78
N GLN A 529 -1.51 4.40 -13.19
CA GLN A 529 -1.90 4.55 -14.60
C GLN A 529 -0.71 4.94 -15.48
N ALA A 530 0.04 5.99 -15.12
CA ALA A 530 1.22 6.41 -15.87
C ALA A 530 2.28 5.30 -15.94
N TRP A 531 2.50 4.56 -14.85
CA TRP A 531 3.42 3.43 -14.83
C TRP A 531 2.96 2.33 -15.78
N LEU A 532 1.70 1.90 -15.71
CA LEU A 532 1.15 0.87 -16.60
C LEU A 532 1.22 1.29 -18.07
N GLU A 533 0.92 2.56 -18.37
CA GLU A 533 0.99 3.11 -19.73
C GLU A 533 2.44 3.18 -20.25
N SER A 534 3.42 3.46 -19.39
CA SER A 534 4.84 3.47 -19.76
C SER A 534 5.39 2.09 -20.14
N ARG A 535 4.70 1.02 -19.72
CA ARG A 535 5.07 -0.37 -20.05
C ARG A 535 4.40 -0.88 -21.33
N GLY A 536 3.59 -0.04 -21.99
CA GLY A 536 2.88 -0.34 -23.23
C GLY A 536 1.65 -1.23 -23.03
N PRO A 537 0.79 -1.36 -24.06
CA PRO A 537 -0.05 -2.55 -24.22
C PRO A 537 0.81 -3.81 -24.42
#